data_AF-A0A0G0PFV7-F1
#
_entry.id   AF-A0A0G0PFV7-F1
#
_cell.length_a   1.000
_cell.length_b   1.000
_cell.length_c   1.000
_cell.angle_alpha   90.00
_cell.angle_beta   90.00
_cell.angle_gamma   90.00
#
_symmetry.space_group_name_H-M   'P 1'
#
loop_
_entity.id
_entity.type
_entity.pdbx_description
1 polymer ?
#
loop_
_entity_poly.entity_id
_entity_poly.type
_entity_poly.pdbx_seq_one_letter_code
_entity_poly.pdbx_strand_id
1 'polypeptide(L)'
;MINSDTIAIYISNIAGLCRLTKFPGTLASIASLAASFLSYYFLGKAIYIFLFFIFLILGFWSINKVHRKSGRGDFQWIGIDEWIGMWLANFFLFEFDFTLTQAVVFSLMSFFVFRIIDIVKFIPPLQFINKDKNQKALPVLLDDIIAGCYAYLIVLMILNLFGFSDMYNLRYLYSSILILLPAMIANLVPPLLKMRYWNNPIHERLFGKNKTWRGFLGAIVFGTLTYLILVKYDLIAPAGNLSFAIFIGFLFSFGAIGGDLLKSFFKRKIGIRAGESWAPWDQIDYILGMMILTYPFYRYSFSQIIFLLALGGAISALVHRFGYIIKINSAKQ
;
A
#
# COMPACT_ATOMS: atom_id res chain seq x y z
N MET A 1 -21.73 -31.95 -12.02
CA MET A 1 -20.71 -30.89 -12.13
C MET A 1 -20.86 -29.94 -10.96
N ILE A 2 -19.79 -29.64 -10.22
CA ILE A 2 -19.86 -28.65 -9.14
C ILE A 2 -20.11 -27.28 -9.77
N ASN A 3 -21.19 -26.60 -9.38
CA ASN A 3 -21.47 -25.26 -9.90
C ASN A 3 -20.36 -24.30 -9.46
N SER A 4 -19.84 -23.54 -10.41
CA SER A 4 -18.84 -22.51 -10.20
C SER A 4 -19.23 -21.42 -9.17
N ASP A 5 -20.53 -21.24 -8.90
CA ASP A 5 -21.02 -20.41 -7.79
C ASP A 5 -20.77 -21.06 -6.43
N THR A 6 -21.04 -22.36 -6.34
CA THR A 6 -20.77 -23.15 -5.14
C THR A 6 -19.28 -23.10 -4.82
N ILE A 7 -18.41 -23.26 -5.82
CA ILE A 7 -16.95 -23.14 -5.65
C ILE A 7 -16.58 -21.77 -5.07
N ALA A 8 -17.13 -20.67 -5.61
CA ALA A 8 -16.84 -19.33 -5.08
C ALA A 8 -17.28 -19.18 -3.62
N ILE A 9 -18.45 -19.67 -3.24
CA ILE A 9 -18.91 -19.66 -1.85
C ILE A 9 -17.95 -20.43 -0.93
N TYR A 10 -17.53 -21.63 -1.35
CA TYR A 10 -16.59 -22.44 -0.59
C TYR A 10 -15.21 -21.78 -0.46
N ILE A 11 -14.72 -21.10 -1.50
CA ILE A 11 -13.45 -20.36 -1.40
C ILE A 11 -13.60 -19.16 -0.47
N SER A 12 -14.65 -18.34 -0.65
CA SER A 12 -14.83 -17.12 0.14
C SER A 12 -15.02 -17.39 1.64
N ASN A 13 -15.57 -18.55 2.03
CA ASN A 13 -15.81 -18.91 3.43
C ASN A 13 -14.81 -19.95 3.99
N ILE A 14 -13.69 -20.17 3.31
CA ILE A 14 -12.62 -21.11 3.68
C ILE A 14 -13.18 -22.52 3.92
N ALA A 15 -13.64 -23.14 2.83
CA ALA A 15 -14.20 -24.49 2.81
C ALA A 15 -15.35 -24.74 3.80
N GLY A 16 -16.13 -23.69 4.13
CA GLY A 16 -17.26 -23.73 5.05
C GLY A 16 -16.92 -23.29 6.48
N LEU A 17 -15.64 -23.13 6.82
CA LEU A 17 -15.15 -22.85 8.16
C LEU A 17 -15.80 -21.59 8.76
N CYS A 18 -15.87 -20.50 8.00
CA CYS A 18 -16.41 -19.23 8.48
C CYS A 18 -17.91 -19.29 8.82
N ARG A 19 -18.66 -20.28 8.31
CA ARG A 19 -20.09 -20.42 8.62
C ARG A 19 -20.37 -21.18 9.92
N LEU A 20 -19.35 -21.77 10.54
CA LEU A 20 -19.49 -22.57 11.75
C LEU A 20 -19.45 -21.74 13.04
N THR A 21 -19.21 -20.43 12.94
CA THR A 21 -18.97 -19.55 14.09
C THR A 21 -19.66 -18.21 13.94
N LYS A 22 -19.84 -17.51 15.08
CA LYS A 22 -20.25 -16.10 15.14
C LYS A 22 -19.10 -15.13 14.88
N PHE A 23 -17.86 -15.61 14.89
CA PHE A 23 -16.64 -14.81 14.68
C PHE A 23 -15.83 -15.31 13.47
N PRO A 24 -16.41 -15.22 12.25
CA PRO A 24 -15.83 -15.78 11.03
C PRO A 24 -14.41 -15.26 10.73
N GLY A 25 -14.17 -13.96 10.89
CA GLY A 25 -12.85 -13.35 10.64
C GLY A 25 -11.77 -13.89 11.57
N THR A 26 -12.05 -14.02 12.88
CA THR A 26 -11.11 -14.62 13.83
C THR A 26 -10.73 -16.04 13.45
N LEU A 27 -11.71 -16.87 13.05
CA LEU A 27 -11.46 -18.26 12.68
C LEU A 27 -10.67 -18.35 11.36
N ALA A 28 -10.98 -17.48 10.40
CA ALA A 28 -10.23 -17.34 9.16
C ALA A 28 -8.77 -16.97 9.40
N SER A 29 -8.52 -15.95 10.23
CA SER A 29 -7.16 -15.51 10.58
C SER A 29 -6.40 -16.59 11.35
N ILE A 30 -7.03 -17.33 12.28
CA ILE A 30 -6.35 -18.44 12.99
C ILE A 30 -5.97 -19.56 12.00
N ALA A 31 -6.88 -19.93 11.10
CA ALA A 31 -6.60 -20.95 10.10
C ALA A 31 -5.48 -20.50 9.14
N SER A 32 -5.47 -19.23 8.74
CA SER A 32 -4.42 -18.64 7.90
C SER A 32 -3.07 -18.55 8.62
N LEU A 33 -3.07 -18.20 9.90
CA LEU A 33 -1.87 -18.23 10.75
C LEU A 33 -1.25 -19.62 10.73
N ALA A 34 -2.04 -20.66 11.00
CA ALA A 34 -1.55 -22.04 10.98
C ALA A 34 -1.06 -22.45 9.58
N ALA A 35 -1.84 -22.17 8.54
CA ALA A 35 -1.50 -22.56 7.17
C ALA A 35 -0.25 -21.83 6.64
N SER A 36 -0.12 -20.53 6.91
CA SER A 36 1.05 -19.74 6.52
C SER A 36 2.30 -20.22 7.27
N PHE A 37 2.20 -20.46 8.59
CA PHE A 37 3.31 -20.98 9.38
C PHE A 37 3.79 -22.36 8.89
N LEU A 38 2.86 -23.29 8.66
CA LEU A 38 3.17 -24.61 8.12
C LEU A 38 3.76 -24.52 6.71
N SER A 39 3.23 -23.65 5.85
CA SER A 39 3.78 -23.43 4.51
C SER A 39 5.20 -22.89 4.56
N TYR A 40 5.51 -21.97 5.48
CA TYR A 40 6.85 -21.43 5.63
C TYR A 40 7.84 -22.52 6.04
N TYR A 41 7.47 -23.31 7.06
CA TYR A 41 8.36 -24.30 7.66
C TYR A 41 8.56 -25.55 6.79
N PHE A 42 7.51 -26.03 6.12
CA PHE A 42 7.55 -27.31 5.39
C PHE A 42 7.66 -27.18 3.87
N LEU A 43 7.19 -26.08 3.27
CA LEU A 43 7.13 -25.92 1.81
C LEU A 43 8.15 -24.89 1.27
N GLY A 44 8.74 -24.09 2.15
CA GLY A 44 9.76 -23.10 1.80
C GLY A 44 9.21 -21.79 1.20
N LYS A 45 10.09 -20.79 1.10
CA LYS A 45 9.74 -19.39 0.76
C LYS A 45 9.06 -19.26 -0.62
N ALA A 46 9.52 -20.00 -1.63
CA ALA A 46 8.98 -19.91 -2.98
C ALA A 46 7.52 -20.38 -3.07
N ILE A 47 7.21 -21.54 -2.46
CA ILE A 47 5.84 -22.07 -2.44
C ILE A 47 4.93 -21.16 -1.60
N TYR A 48 5.42 -20.64 -0.48
CA TYR A 48 4.66 -19.70 0.35
C TYR A 48 4.22 -18.45 -0.44
N ILE A 49 5.14 -17.84 -1.20
CA ILE A 49 4.83 -16.67 -2.04
C ILE A 49 3.85 -17.04 -3.15
N PHE A 50 4.08 -18.19 -3.81
CA PHE A 50 3.19 -18.68 -4.85
C PHE A 50 1.76 -18.88 -4.33
N LEU A 51 1.60 -19.52 -3.17
CA LEU A 51 0.30 -19.71 -2.52
C LEU A 51 -0.37 -18.38 -2.17
N PHE A 52 0.38 -17.41 -1.66
CA PHE A 52 -0.15 -16.06 -1.40
C PHE A 52 -0.79 -15.44 -2.65
N PHE A 53 -0.11 -15.50 -3.80
CA PHE A 53 -0.68 -14.98 -5.06
C PHE A 53 -1.86 -15.81 -5.56
N ILE A 54 -1.86 -17.13 -5.38
CA ILE A 54 -3.01 -17.97 -5.68
C ILE A 54 -4.21 -17.57 -4.83
N PHE A 55 -4.03 -17.37 -3.51
CA PHE A 55 -5.10 -16.91 -2.63
C PHE A 55 -5.61 -15.52 -3.01
N LEU A 56 -4.72 -14.60 -3.40
CA LEU A 56 -5.13 -13.29 -3.91
C LEU A 56 -6.03 -13.39 -5.15
N ILE A 57 -5.64 -14.20 -6.14
CA ILE A 57 -6.40 -14.38 -7.38
C ILE A 57 -7.75 -15.05 -7.10
N LEU A 58 -7.74 -16.14 -6.32
CA LEU A 58 -8.95 -16.89 -5.95
C LEU A 58 -9.88 -16.09 -5.04
N GLY A 59 -9.32 -15.33 -4.09
CA GLY A 59 -10.05 -14.41 -3.22
C GLY A 59 -10.73 -13.32 -4.04
N PHE A 60 -10.02 -12.67 -4.94
CA PHE A 60 -10.60 -11.64 -5.80
C PHE A 60 -11.72 -12.22 -6.66
N TRP A 61 -11.47 -13.34 -7.33
CA TRP A 61 -12.46 -14.00 -8.16
C TRP A 61 -13.70 -14.43 -7.37
N SER A 62 -13.52 -15.07 -6.22
CA SER A 62 -14.61 -15.64 -5.42
C SER A 62 -15.50 -14.55 -4.82
N ILE A 63 -14.93 -13.51 -4.21
CA ILE A 63 -15.68 -12.38 -3.66
C ILE A 63 -16.47 -11.68 -4.77
N ASN A 64 -15.85 -11.43 -5.92
CA ASN A 64 -16.50 -10.72 -7.03
C ASN A 64 -17.70 -11.52 -7.58
N LYS A 65 -17.60 -12.84 -7.57
CA LYS A 65 -18.68 -13.74 -7.97
C LYS A 65 -19.82 -13.79 -6.95
N VAL A 66 -19.47 -13.89 -5.66
CA VAL A 66 -20.44 -13.86 -4.55
C VAL A 66 -21.22 -12.53 -4.55
N HIS A 67 -20.54 -11.39 -4.67
CA HIS A 67 -21.18 -10.07 -4.69
C HIS A 67 -22.12 -9.87 -5.88
N ARG A 68 -21.74 -10.35 -7.07
CA ARG A 68 -22.59 -10.26 -8.27
C ARG A 68 -23.89 -11.06 -8.15
N LYS A 69 -23.83 -12.21 -7.46
CA LYS A 69 -24.98 -13.11 -7.32
C LYS A 69 -25.92 -12.71 -6.19
N SER A 70 -25.36 -12.35 -5.03
CA SER A 70 -26.13 -12.15 -3.79
C SER A 70 -26.65 -10.72 -3.61
N GLY A 71 -26.31 -9.78 -4.51
CA GLY A 71 -26.73 -8.38 -4.39
C GLY A 71 -26.16 -7.70 -3.15
N ARG A 72 -26.92 -6.79 -2.53
CA ARG A 72 -26.54 -6.19 -1.24
C ARG A 72 -26.98 -7.11 -0.11
N GLY A 73 -26.03 -7.71 0.61
CA GLY A 73 -26.30 -8.59 1.73
C GLY A 73 -25.23 -8.49 2.83
N ASP A 74 -25.43 -9.25 3.90
CA ASP A 74 -24.44 -9.44 4.95
C ASP A 74 -23.36 -10.43 4.48
N PHE A 75 -22.15 -9.91 4.30
CA PHE A 75 -20.99 -10.65 3.82
C PHE A 75 -19.98 -10.95 4.95
N GLN A 76 -20.38 -10.83 6.21
CA GLN A 76 -19.50 -11.12 7.36
C GLN A 76 -18.89 -12.54 7.35
N TRP A 77 -19.52 -13.49 6.64
CA TRP A 77 -19.02 -14.86 6.50
C TRP A 77 -17.90 -15.02 5.47
N ILE A 78 -17.58 -13.98 4.69
CA ILE A 78 -16.38 -13.96 3.85
C ILE A 78 -15.19 -13.86 4.80
N GLY A 79 -14.25 -14.80 4.68
CA GLY A 79 -13.01 -14.79 5.45
C GLY A 79 -11.76 -14.99 4.59
N ILE A 80 -11.89 -15.09 3.26
CA ILE A 80 -10.73 -15.22 2.38
C ILE A 80 -9.89 -13.92 2.33
N ASP A 81 -10.51 -12.77 2.52
CA ASP A 81 -9.88 -11.48 2.77
C ASP A 81 -9.02 -11.51 4.04
N GLU A 82 -9.61 -12.00 5.14
CA GLU A 82 -8.93 -12.15 6.44
C GLU A 82 -7.78 -13.14 6.37
N TRP A 83 -7.96 -14.20 5.57
CA TRP A 83 -6.92 -15.17 5.28
C TRP A 83 -5.73 -14.52 4.58
N ILE A 84 -5.98 -13.72 3.54
CA ILE A 84 -4.95 -13.05 2.75
C ILE A 84 -4.21 -12.02 3.60
N GLY A 85 -4.92 -11.19 4.38
CA GLY A 85 -4.33 -10.18 5.25
C GLY A 85 -3.43 -10.79 6.32
N MET A 86 -3.89 -11.84 7.00
CA MET A 86 -3.11 -12.56 8.00
C MET A 86 -1.90 -13.29 7.39
N TRP A 87 -2.05 -13.89 6.21
CA TRP A 87 -0.94 -14.52 5.50
C TRP A 87 0.14 -13.48 5.19
N LEU A 88 -0.26 -12.29 4.72
CA LEU A 88 0.67 -11.18 4.46
C LEU A 88 1.37 -10.71 5.74
N ALA A 89 0.67 -10.61 6.87
CA ALA A 89 1.27 -10.21 8.14
C ALA A 89 2.44 -11.13 8.55
N ASN A 90 2.38 -12.42 8.22
CA ASN A 90 3.40 -13.41 8.54
C ASN A 90 4.62 -13.42 7.59
N PHE A 91 4.70 -12.53 6.61
CA PHE A 91 5.91 -12.40 5.77
C PHE A 91 7.15 -12.01 6.58
N PHE A 92 7.00 -11.50 7.82
CA PHE A 92 8.14 -11.18 8.70
C PHE A 92 9.02 -12.41 8.96
N LEU A 93 8.47 -13.64 8.84
CA LEU A 93 9.22 -14.88 8.97
C LEU A 93 10.38 -14.98 7.98
N PHE A 94 10.33 -14.24 6.86
CA PHE A 94 11.38 -14.29 5.84
C PHE A 94 12.60 -13.44 6.18
N GLU A 95 12.47 -12.56 7.17
CA GLU A 95 13.39 -11.48 7.45
C GLU A 95 14.54 -11.88 8.37
N PHE A 96 14.33 -12.92 9.19
CA PHE A 96 15.30 -13.39 10.16
C PHE A 96 15.27 -14.91 10.26
N ASP A 97 16.39 -15.48 10.68
CA ASP A 97 16.51 -16.90 10.98
C ASP A 97 16.02 -17.17 12.40
N PHE A 98 14.72 -17.42 12.52
CA PHE A 98 14.08 -17.71 13.78
C PHE A 98 14.31 -19.16 14.22
N THR A 99 14.53 -19.38 15.51
CA THR A 99 14.26 -20.68 16.13
C THR A 99 12.76 -20.99 16.06
N LEU A 100 12.38 -22.27 16.11
CA LEU A 100 10.96 -22.68 16.04
C LEU A 100 10.10 -21.97 17.09
N THR A 101 10.59 -21.88 18.33
CA THR A 101 9.89 -21.21 19.43
C THR A 101 9.67 -19.72 19.14
N GLN A 102 10.70 -19.02 18.66
CA GLN A 102 10.57 -17.60 18.30
C GLN A 102 9.59 -17.40 17.14
N ALA A 103 9.68 -18.24 16.11
CA ALA A 103 8.79 -18.18 14.95
C ALA A 103 7.32 -18.34 15.37
N VAL A 104 7.01 -19.29 16.26
CA VAL A 104 5.65 -19.49 16.81
C VAL A 104 5.20 -18.27 17.60
N VAL A 105 6.02 -17.79 18.54
CA VAL A 105 5.68 -16.65 19.42
C VAL A 105 5.40 -15.39 18.59
N PHE A 106 6.28 -15.05 17.65
CA PHE A 106 6.10 -13.86 16.82
C PHE A 106 4.96 -14.00 15.80
N SER A 107 4.63 -15.23 15.37
CA SER A 107 3.47 -15.46 14.49
C SER A 107 2.14 -15.30 15.26
N LEU A 108 2.09 -15.74 16.53
CA LEU A 108 0.95 -15.46 17.41
C LEU A 108 0.81 -13.97 17.68
N MET A 109 1.93 -13.27 17.92
CA MET A 109 1.94 -11.82 18.09
C MET A 109 1.44 -11.09 16.83
N SER A 110 1.92 -11.50 15.66
CA SER A 110 1.47 -11.02 14.34
C SER A 110 -0.05 -11.16 14.18
N PHE A 111 -0.62 -12.28 14.60
CA PHE A 111 -2.07 -12.48 14.62
C PHE A 111 -2.79 -11.47 15.51
N PHE A 112 -2.34 -11.25 16.75
CA PHE A 112 -2.99 -10.27 17.62
C PHE A 112 -2.90 -8.84 17.06
N VAL A 113 -1.72 -8.45 16.57
CA VAL A 113 -1.51 -7.13 15.97
C VAL A 113 -2.41 -6.94 14.74
N PHE A 114 -2.47 -7.93 13.84
CA PHE A 114 -3.34 -7.92 12.68
C PHE A 114 -4.81 -7.77 13.08
N ARG A 115 -5.30 -8.58 14.02
CA ARG A 115 -6.69 -8.50 14.49
C ARG A 115 -7.02 -7.17 15.14
N ILE A 116 -6.11 -6.56 15.89
CA ILE A 116 -6.31 -5.23 16.47
C ILE A 116 -6.47 -4.19 15.36
N ILE A 117 -5.58 -4.20 14.35
CA ILE A 117 -5.65 -3.24 13.24
C ILE A 117 -6.93 -3.43 12.42
N ASP A 118 -7.24 -4.69 12.07
CA ASP A 118 -8.44 -5.01 11.30
C ASP A 118 -9.72 -4.71 12.09
N ILE A 119 -9.81 -4.96 13.39
CA ILE A 119 -11.05 -4.64 14.12
C ILE A 119 -11.22 -3.13 14.30
N VAL A 120 -10.13 -2.41 14.62
CA VAL A 120 -10.21 -0.99 14.99
C VAL A 120 -10.20 -0.06 13.75
N LYS A 121 -9.52 -0.44 12.66
CA LYS A 121 -9.37 0.30 11.39
C LYS A 121 -9.06 1.80 11.56
N PHE A 122 -8.31 2.18 12.60
CA PHE A 122 -8.02 3.59 12.90
C PHE A 122 -6.86 4.18 12.08
N ILE A 123 -6.10 3.37 11.35
CA ILE A 123 -4.89 3.83 10.66
C ILE A 123 -5.23 4.27 9.22
N PRO A 124 -4.87 5.50 8.78
CA PRO A 124 -4.99 5.88 7.38
C PRO A 124 -4.15 4.97 6.47
N PRO A 125 -4.64 4.51 5.29
CA PRO A 125 -5.89 4.89 4.64
C PRO A 125 -7.09 3.97 4.94
N LEU A 126 -7.02 3.03 5.89
CA LEU A 126 -8.12 2.10 6.21
C LEU A 126 -9.43 2.82 6.54
N GLN A 127 -9.34 3.95 7.25
CA GLN A 127 -10.48 4.84 7.54
C GLN A 127 -11.19 5.35 6.28
N PHE A 128 -10.49 5.41 5.14
CA PHE A 128 -10.95 6.05 3.91
C PHE A 128 -11.27 5.06 2.79
N ILE A 129 -10.96 3.77 2.95
CA ILE A 129 -11.39 2.74 2.00
C ILE A 129 -12.91 2.68 2.04
N ASN A 130 -13.49 3.06 0.90
CA ASN A 130 -14.85 3.58 0.71
C ASN A 130 -15.97 2.73 1.34
N LYS A 131 -17.12 3.38 1.60
CA LYS A 131 -18.40 2.79 2.07
C LYS A 131 -19.04 1.76 1.10
N ASP A 132 -18.38 1.46 -0.01
CA ASP A 132 -18.81 0.54 -1.08
C ASP A 132 -18.30 -0.91 -0.88
N LYS A 133 -17.74 -1.25 0.30
CA LYS A 133 -17.26 -2.61 0.65
C LYS A 133 -18.29 -3.69 0.31
N ASN A 134 -19.57 -3.41 0.48
CA ASN A 134 -20.66 -4.36 0.24
C ASN A 134 -20.95 -4.65 -1.24
N GLN A 135 -20.16 -4.12 -2.18
CA GLN A 135 -20.46 -4.24 -3.61
C GLN A 135 -19.27 -4.70 -4.47
N LYS A 136 -18.02 -4.56 -4.00
CA LYS A 136 -16.84 -4.80 -4.85
C LYS A 136 -15.77 -5.60 -4.10
N ALA A 137 -15.17 -6.57 -4.80
CA ALA A 137 -14.12 -7.42 -4.23
C ALA A 137 -12.84 -6.65 -3.88
N LEU A 138 -12.48 -5.66 -4.70
CA LEU A 138 -11.23 -4.92 -4.54
C LEU A 138 -11.17 -4.14 -3.21
N PRO A 139 -12.16 -3.31 -2.81
CA PRO A 139 -12.16 -2.66 -1.51
C PRO A 139 -12.14 -3.60 -0.31
N VAL A 140 -12.79 -4.77 -0.40
CA VAL A 140 -12.81 -5.78 0.67
C VAL A 140 -11.41 -6.34 0.88
N LEU A 141 -10.76 -6.82 -0.19
CA LEU A 141 -9.40 -7.35 -0.10
C LEU A 141 -8.36 -6.30 0.30
N LEU A 142 -8.47 -5.08 -0.24
CA LEU A 142 -7.49 -4.02 0.05
C LEU A 142 -7.51 -3.61 1.52
N ASP A 143 -8.65 -3.70 2.20
CA ASP A 143 -8.78 -3.39 3.62
C ASP A 143 -7.89 -4.31 4.46
N ASP A 144 -8.01 -5.62 4.27
CA ASP A 144 -7.27 -6.62 5.05
C ASP A 144 -5.82 -6.73 4.60
N ILE A 145 -5.52 -6.50 3.31
CA ILE A 145 -4.13 -6.39 2.82
C ILE A 145 -3.40 -5.23 3.49
N ILE A 146 -4.04 -4.05 3.59
CA ILE A 146 -3.42 -2.90 4.24
C ILE A 146 -3.25 -3.16 5.75
N ALA A 147 -4.23 -3.78 6.40
CA ALA A 147 -4.08 -4.23 7.79
C ALA A 147 -2.90 -5.21 7.95
N GLY A 148 -2.74 -6.16 7.03
CA GLY A 148 -1.61 -7.10 6.97
C GLY A 148 -0.26 -6.40 6.80
N CYS A 149 -0.16 -5.42 5.91
CA CYS A 149 1.03 -4.59 5.74
C CYS A 149 1.42 -3.85 7.03
N TYR A 150 0.46 -3.22 7.71
CA TYR A 150 0.73 -2.55 8.98
C TYR A 150 1.13 -3.53 10.07
N ALA A 151 0.47 -4.69 10.16
CA ALA A 151 0.82 -5.72 11.13
C ALA A 151 2.25 -6.23 10.93
N TYR A 152 2.62 -6.54 9.68
CA TYR A 152 3.98 -6.89 9.31
C TYR A 152 5.01 -5.85 9.77
N LEU A 153 4.78 -4.56 9.49
CA LEU A 153 5.70 -3.49 9.89
C LEU A 153 5.81 -3.33 11.41
N ILE A 154 4.70 -3.41 12.13
CA ILE A 154 4.70 -3.33 13.59
C ILE A 154 5.46 -4.51 14.19
N VAL A 155 5.28 -5.72 13.66
CA VAL A 155 6.02 -6.90 14.11
C VAL A 155 7.52 -6.73 13.86
N LEU A 156 7.94 -6.18 12.71
CA LEU A 156 9.34 -5.85 12.47
C LEU A 156 9.91 -4.83 13.46
N MET A 157 9.13 -3.79 13.81
CA MET A 157 9.54 -2.83 14.82
C MET A 157 9.69 -3.49 16.19
N ILE A 158 8.76 -4.37 16.58
CA ILE A 158 8.84 -5.12 17.83
C ILE A 158 10.07 -6.03 17.84
N LEU A 159 10.32 -6.77 16.76
CA LEU A 159 11.50 -7.61 16.61
C LEU A 159 12.80 -6.83 16.80
N ASN A 160 12.88 -5.61 16.24
CA ASN A 160 14.03 -4.74 16.44
C ASN A 160 14.27 -4.42 17.93
N LEU A 161 13.21 -4.17 18.70
CA LEU A 161 13.29 -3.93 20.16
C LEU A 161 13.79 -5.15 20.93
N PHE A 162 13.55 -6.37 20.43
CA PHE A 162 14.03 -7.62 21.01
C PHE A 162 15.44 -8.02 20.54
N GLY A 163 16.17 -7.12 19.87
CA GLY A 163 17.55 -7.36 19.46
C GLY A 163 17.72 -8.02 18.09
N PHE A 164 16.65 -8.15 17.30
CA PHE A 164 16.76 -8.50 15.87
C PHE A 164 17.13 -7.25 15.05
N SER A 165 18.26 -6.62 15.39
CA SER A 165 18.53 -5.22 15.07
C SER A 165 19.38 -5.00 13.82
N ASP A 166 20.14 -6.00 13.35
CA ASP A 166 21.16 -5.77 12.31
C ASP A 166 20.56 -5.37 10.94
N MET A 167 19.39 -5.92 10.58
CA MET A 167 18.82 -5.74 9.23
C MET A 167 17.81 -4.58 9.13
N TYR A 168 17.13 -4.19 10.22
CA TYR A 168 16.03 -3.20 10.24
C TYR A 168 16.19 -2.11 11.29
N ASN A 169 17.42 -1.68 11.55
CA ASN A 169 17.73 -0.64 12.52
C ASN A 169 17.11 0.74 12.18
N LEU A 170 17.20 1.67 13.13
CA LEU A 170 16.78 3.06 12.95
C LEU A 170 17.37 3.71 11.68
N ARG A 171 18.58 3.32 11.27
CA ARG A 171 19.22 3.83 10.04
C ARG A 171 18.47 3.40 8.78
N TYR A 172 17.93 2.17 8.74
CA TYR A 172 17.12 1.69 7.63
C TYR A 172 15.78 2.43 7.51
N LEU A 173 15.10 2.68 8.63
CA LEU A 173 13.86 3.47 8.65
C LEU A 173 14.15 4.91 8.25
N TYR A 174 15.23 5.49 8.79
CA TYR A 174 15.69 6.83 8.45
C TYR A 174 16.00 6.99 6.97
N SER A 175 16.79 6.07 6.38
CA SER A 175 17.12 6.12 4.95
C SER A 175 15.88 5.98 4.06
N SER A 176 14.92 5.14 4.45
CA SER A 176 13.66 4.97 3.72
C SER A 176 12.82 6.24 3.74
N ILE A 177 12.74 6.94 4.89
CA ILE A 177 12.08 8.25 4.98
C ILE A 177 12.76 9.26 4.05
N LEU A 178 14.08 9.34 4.08
CA LEU A 178 14.83 10.30 3.26
C LEU A 178 14.64 10.05 1.76
N ILE A 179 14.70 8.80 1.31
CA ILE A 179 14.50 8.41 -0.08
C ILE A 179 13.08 8.78 -0.56
N LEU A 180 12.09 8.77 0.33
CA LEU A 180 10.71 9.15 0.01
C LEU A 180 10.51 10.67 -0.13
N LEU A 181 11.31 11.49 0.54
CA LEU A 181 11.14 12.95 0.60
C LEU A 181 11.09 13.65 -0.77
N PRO A 182 12.01 13.38 -1.74
CA PRO A 182 11.94 14.01 -3.07
C PRO A 182 10.61 13.78 -3.78
N ALA A 183 10.07 12.55 -3.68
CA ALA A 183 8.80 12.17 -4.28
C ALA A 183 7.62 12.82 -3.55
N MET A 184 7.67 12.91 -2.22
CA MET A 184 6.65 13.61 -1.43
C MET A 184 6.60 15.09 -1.76
N ILE A 185 7.75 15.76 -1.84
CA ILE A 185 7.83 17.17 -2.23
C ILE A 185 7.30 17.35 -3.66
N ALA A 186 7.71 16.50 -4.60
CA ALA A 186 7.20 16.54 -5.96
C ALA A 186 5.67 16.41 -6.02
N ASN A 187 5.06 15.55 -5.19
CA ASN A 187 3.61 15.39 -5.14
C ASN A 187 2.89 16.57 -4.43
N LEU A 188 3.54 17.21 -3.46
CA LEU A 188 2.98 18.32 -2.67
C LEU A 188 3.03 19.67 -3.40
N VAL A 189 4.02 19.89 -4.26
CA VAL A 189 4.28 21.18 -4.92
C VAL A 189 3.15 21.64 -5.87
N PRO A 190 2.56 20.79 -6.75
CA PRO A 190 1.56 21.24 -7.72
C PRO A 190 0.39 22.07 -7.15
N PRO A 191 -0.29 21.65 -6.06
CA PRO A 191 -1.36 22.47 -5.48
C PRO A 191 -0.86 23.76 -4.80
N LEU A 192 0.40 23.81 -4.35
CA LEU A 192 0.96 24.95 -3.60
C LEU A 192 1.60 26.02 -4.50
N LEU A 193 2.14 25.63 -5.66
CA LEU A 193 2.94 26.51 -6.51
C LEU A 193 2.10 27.53 -7.28
N LYS A 194 1.80 28.70 -6.70
CA LYS A 194 1.01 29.74 -7.36
C LYS A 194 1.84 30.53 -8.38
N MET A 195 1.68 30.23 -9.66
CA MET A 195 2.32 30.94 -10.77
C MET A 195 1.32 31.30 -11.88
N ARG A 196 1.46 32.49 -12.46
CA ARG A 196 0.59 32.99 -13.55
C ARG A 196 0.80 32.23 -14.86
N TYR A 197 2.06 31.94 -15.19
CA TYR A 197 2.43 31.24 -16.42
C TYR A 197 2.24 29.73 -16.29
N TRP A 198 1.96 29.06 -17.42
CA TRP A 198 1.78 27.61 -17.52
C TRP A 198 0.73 27.00 -16.57
N ASN A 199 -0.24 27.81 -16.13
CA ASN A 199 -1.39 27.35 -15.34
C ASN A 199 -2.43 26.59 -16.18
N ASN A 200 -2.17 26.37 -17.47
CA ASN A 200 -3.05 25.61 -18.35
C ASN A 200 -2.95 24.11 -18.03
N PRO A 201 -4.05 23.35 -18.13
CA PRO A 201 -4.02 21.90 -18.01
C PRO A 201 -3.09 21.26 -19.04
N ILE A 202 -2.37 20.20 -18.64
CA ILE A 202 -1.54 19.39 -19.55
C ILE A 202 -2.43 18.75 -20.61
N HIS A 203 -3.49 18.08 -20.16
CA HIS A 203 -4.54 17.55 -21.00
C HIS A 203 -5.80 17.31 -20.17
N GLU A 204 -6.85 18.10 -20.38
CA GLU A 204 -8.04 18.07 -19.52
C GLU A 204 -8.80 16.74 -19.59
N ARG A 205 -9.05 16.22 -20.80
CA ARG A 205 -9.76 14.94 -20.97
C ARG A 205 -9.01 13.73 -20.39
N LEU A 206 -7.68 13.73 -20.46
CA LEU A 206 -6.86 12.59 -20.02
C LEU A 206 -6.48 12.67 -18.55
N PHE A 207 -6.21 13.86 -18.00
CA PHE A 207 -5.66 13.99 -16.65
C PHE A 207 -6.53 14.84 -15.72
N GLY A 208 -7.41 15.68 -16.27
CA GLY A 208 -8.27 16.61 -15.52
C GLY A 208 -7.73 18.04 -15.50
N LYS A 209 -8.64 19.00 -15.26
CA LYS A 209 -8.35 20.46 -15.23
C LYS A 209 -7.28 20.87 -14.23
N ASN A 210 -7.09 20.07 -13.18
CA ASN A 210 -6.17 20.34 -12.08
C ASN A 210 -4.71 19.89 -12.34
N LYS A 211 -4.45 19.14 -13.42
CA LYS A 211 -3.09 18.69 -13.78
C LYS A 211 -2.48 19.68 -14.77
N THR A 212 -1.71 20.64 -14.27
CA THR A 212 -1.19 21.79 -15.03
C THR A 212 0.29 21.67 -15.33
N TRP A 213 0.75 22.33 -16.40
CA TRP A 213 2.17 22.38 -16.76
C TRP A 213 3.03 23.01 -15.66
N ARG A 214 2.55 24.06 -14.98
CA ARG A 214 3.25 24.66 -13.83
C ARG A 214 3.46 23.65 -12.70
N GLY A 215 2.44 22.84 -12.41
CA GLY A 215 2.50 21.85 -11.34
C GLY A 215 3.47 20.74 -11.69
N PHE A 216 3.43 20.27 -12.94
CA PHE A 216 4.33 19.24 -13.45
C PHE A 216 5.80 19.65 -13.43
N LEU A 217 6.12 20.81 -14.02
CA LEU A 217 7.48 21.33 -14.02
C LEU A 217 7.96 21.69 -12.61
N GLY A 218 7.08 22.27 -11.79
CA GLY A 218 7.36 22.56 -10.39
C GLY A 218 7.70 21.28 -9.60
N ALA A 219 6.92 20.22 -9.75
CA ALA A 219 7.18 18.94 -9.10
C ALA A 219 8.58 18.40 -9.43
N ILE A 220 8.97 18.44 -10.71
CA ILE A 220 10.28 17.98 -11.17
C ILE A 220 11.40 18.83 -10.57
N VAL A 221 11.29 20.17 -10.66
CA VAL A 221 12.33 21.08 -10.17
C VAL A 221 12.50 20.94 -8.66
N PHE A 222 11.42 21.08 -7.89
CA PHE A 222 11.50 21.06 -6.43
C PHE A 222 11.87 19.67 -5.89
N GLY A 223 11.34 18.59 -6.46
CA GLY A 223 11.73 17.24 -6.06
C GLY A 223 13.19 16.92 -6.39
N THR A 224 13.68 17.32 -7.56
CA THR A 224 15.10 17.17 -7.93
C THR A 224 15.99 17.98 -6.98
N LEU A 225 15.63 19.23 -6.68
CA LEU A 225 16.36 20.06 -5.71
C LEU A 225 16.38 19.43 -4.32
N THR A 226 15.26 18.86 -3.85
CA THR A 226 15.22 18.12 -2.58
C THR A 226 16.22 16.97 -2.60
N TYR A 227 16.27 16.15 -3.65
CA TYR A 227 17.25 15.07 -3.76
C TYR A 227 18.69 15.59 -3.70
N LEU A 228 19.01 16.65 -4.45
CA LEU A 228 20.35 17.25 -4.44
C LEU A 228 20.74 17.80 -3.07
N ILE A 229 19.80 18.39 -2.34
CA ILE A 229 20.02 18.84 -0.96
C ILE A 229 20.36 17.63 -0.07
N LEU A 230 19.61 16.54 -0.17
CA LEU A 230 19.88 15.33 0.61
C LEU A 230 21.25 14.73 0.31
N VAL A 231 21.69 14.74 -0.95
CA VAL A 231 23.04 14.30 -1.35
C VAL A 231 24.11 15.28 -0.84
N LYS A 232 23.90 16.59 -0.95
CA LYS A 232 24.87 17.62 -0.52
C LYS A 232 25.18 17.54 0.97
N TYR A 233 24.21 17.15 1.79
CA TYR A 233 24.36 17.00 3.25
C TYR A 233 24.65 15.55 3.68
N ASP A 234 25.05 14.68 2.74
CA ASP A 234 25.39 13.26 3.00
C ASP A 234 24.28 12.46 3.71
N LEU A 235 23.01 12.88 3.54
CA LEU A 235 21.86 12.22 4.15
C LEU A 235 21.43 10.98 3.36
N ILE A 236 21.62 11.00 2.04
CA ILE A 236 21.45 9.84 1.15
C ILE A 236 22.80 9.55 0.50
N ALA A 237 23.05 8.28 0.21
CA ALA A 237 24.28 7.83 -0.44
C ALA A 237 24.65 8.71 -1.65
N PRO A 238 25.93 9.13 -1.77
CA PRO A 238 26.35 10.06 -2.80
C PRO A 238 26.18 9.43 -4.18
N ALA A 239 25.39 10.11 -5.02
CA ALA A 239 25.21 9.71 -6.40
C ALA A 239 26.40 10.19 -7.24
N GLY A 240 27.56 9.51 -7.11
CA GLY A 240 28.72 9.72 -7.97
C GLY A 240 29.06 11.21 -8.22
N ASN A 241 28.88 11.67 -9.47
CA ASN A 241 29.07 13.07 -9.85
C ASN A 241 27.74 13.86 -9.84
N LEU A 242 27.84 15.20 -9.85
CA LEU A 242 26.67 16.09 -9.81
C LEU A 242 25.65 15.80 -10.92
N SER A 243 26.10 15.52 -12.15
CA SER A 243 25.21 15.20 -13.27
C SER A 243 24.38 13.95 -13.02
N PHE A 244 24.99 12.92 -12.41
CA PHE A 244 24.30 11.70 -12.04
C PHE A 244 23.34 11.95 -10.88
N ALA A 245 23.72 12.74 -9.87
CA ALA A 245 22.82 13.13 -8.80
C ALA A 245 21.59 13.91 -9.31
N ILE A 246 21.77 14.82 -10.27
CA ILE A 246 20.67 15.53 -10.94
C ILE A 246 19.77 14.55 -11.66
N PHE A 247 20.36 13.62 -12.43
CA PHE A 247 19.60 12.61 -13.16
C PHE A 247 18.77 11.73 -12.23
N ILE A 248 19.34 11.25 -11.12
CA ILE A 248 18.59 10.47 -10.14
C ILE A 248 17.48 11.31 -9.51
N GLY A 249 17.75 12.54 -9.05
CA GLY A 249 16.72 13.42 -8.50
C GLY A 249 15.58 13.70 -9.48
N PHE A 250 15.91 13.81 -10.77
CA PHE A 250 14.94 13.88 -11.85
C PHE A 250 14.09 12.60 -11.93
N LEU A 251 14.70 11.40 -11.90
CA LEU A 251 13.93 10.14 -11.90
C LEU A 251 12.99 10.03 -10.69
N PHE A 252 13.44 10.41 -9.50
CA PHE A 252 12.59 10.41 -8.30
C PHE A 252 11.35 11.29 -8.49
N SER A 253 11.56 12.54 -8.91
CA SER A 253 10.49 13.53 -9.03
C SER A 253 9.60 13.31 -10.26
N PHE A 254 10.18 12.95 -11.40
CA PHE A 254 9.48 12.59 -12.63
C PHE A 254 8.66 11.31 -12.44
N GLY A 255 9.23 10.30 -11.80
CA GLY A 255 8.52 9.07 -11.45
C GLY A 255 7.31 9.36 -10.55
N ALA A 256 7.49 10.20 -9.52
CA ALA A 256 6.42 10.60 -8.63
C ALA A 256 5.26 11.31 -9.34
N ILE A 257 5.55 12.39 -10.09
CA ILE A 257 4.50 13.12 -10.82
C ILE A 257 3.92 12.29 -11.98
N GLY A 258 4.72 11.43 -12.60
CA GLY A 258 4.29 10.48 -13.62
C GLY A 258 3.31 9.45 -13.07
N GLY A 259 3.56 8.91 -11.87
CA GLY A 259 2.64 8.03 -11.16
C GLY A 259 1.26 8.69 -10.92
N ASP A 260 1.26 9.94 -10.44
CA ASP A 260 0.01 10.69 -10.23
C ASP A 260 -0.75 11.02 -11.53
N LEU A 261 -0.03 11.29 -12.63
CA LEU A 261 -0.63 11.44 -13.96
C LEU A 261 -1.22 10.12 -14.48
N LEU A 262 -0.50 9.01 -14.36
CA LEU A 262 -0.97 7.68 -14.76
C LEU A 262 -2.24 7.28 -14.01
N LYS A 263 -2.25 7.47 -12.69
CA LYS A 263 -3.44 7.25 -11.88
C LYS A 263 -4.58 8.18 -12.29
N SER A 264 -4.30 9.46 -12.57
CA SER A 264 -5.32 10.41 -13.03
C SER A 264 -5.94 10.00 -14.37
N PHE A 265 -5.13 9.45 -15.28
CA PHE A 265 -5.59 8.84 -16.52
C PHE A 265 -6.54 7.67 -16.28
N PHE A 266 -6.17 6.73 -15.41
CA PHE A 266 -7.06 5.61 -15.08
C PHE A 266 -8.36 6.09 -14.43
N LYS A 267 -8.32 7.09 -13.54
CA LYS A 267 -9.54 7.71 -12.97
C LYS A 267 -10.49 8.22 -14.07
N ARG A 268 -9.98 8.86 -15.13
CA ARG A 268 -10.81 9.31 -16.25
C ARG A 268 -11.45 8.13 -16.99
N LYS A 269 -10.70 7.06 -17.21
CA LYS A 269 -11.17 5.86 -17.94
C LYS A 269 -12.30 5.13 -17.23
N ILE A 270 -12.31 5.14 -15.90
CA ILE A 270 -13.36 4.52 -15.08
C ILE A 270 -14.45 5.51 -14.64
N GLY A 271 -14.47 6.73 -15.18
CA GLY A 271 -15.55 7.70 -14.99
C GLY A 271 -15.56 8.47 -13.67
N ILE A 272 -14.54 8.30 -12.80
CA ILE A 272 -14.35 9.15 -11.60
C ILE A 272 -14.12 10.58 -12.08
N ARG A 273 -14.56 11.66 -11.40
CA ARG A 273 -14.33 13.07 -11.82
C ARG A 273 -13.02 13.66 -11.30
N ALA A 274 -12.55 14.76 -11.89
CA ALA A 274 -11.33 15.42 -11.42
C ALA A 274 -11.56 15.98 -10.01
N GLY A 275 -10.65 15.70 -9.07
CA GLY A 275 -10.79 16.10 -7.67
C GLY A 275 -11.56 15.12 -6.78
N GLU A 276 -12.29 14.14 -7.34
CA GLU A 276 -12.89 13.07 -6.54
C GLU A 276 -11.82 12.13 -6.00
N SER A 277 -12.00 11.61 -4.78
CA SER A 277 -11.06 10.68 -4.14
C SER A 277 -11.17 9.26 -4.72
N TRP A 278 -10.03 8.59 -4.85
CA TRP A 278 -9.87 7.19 -5.25
C TRP A 278 -8.84 6.50 -4.35
N ALA A 279 -9.18 6.37 -3.07
CA ALA A 279 -8.35 5.67 -2.10
C ALA A 279 -8.32 4.15 -2.35
N PRO A 280 -7.20 3.46 -2.07
CA PRO A 280 -5.92 3.98 -1.58
C PRO A 280 -4.99 4.52 -2.70
N TRP A 281 -5.40 4.45 -3.96
CA TRP A 281 -4.56 4.73 -5.12
C TRP A 281 -4.07 6.17 -5.17
N ASP A 282 -4.90 7.14 -4.76
CA ASP A 282 -4.51 8.55 -4.65
C ASP A 282 -3.40 8.79 -3.60
N GLN A 283 -3.11 7.83 -2.73
CA GLN A 283 -2.10 7.96 -1.66
C GLN A 283 -0.77 7.28 -1.98
N ILE A 284 -0.75 6.30 -2.90
CA ILE A 284 0.42 5.44 -3.15
C ILE A 284 0.97 5.56 -4.58
N ASP A 285 0.21 6.14 -5.51
CA ASP A 285 0.56 6.34 -6.92
C ASP A 285 1.93 7.00 -7.14
N TYR A 286 2.23 8.08 -6.43
CA TYR A 286 3.51 8.80 -6.57
C TYR A 286 4.68 7.96 -6.04
N ILE A 287 4.44 7.12 -5.02
CA ILE A 287 5.43 6.22 -4.45
C ILE A 287 5.73 5.10 -5.44
N LEU A 288 4.68 4.50 -6.03
CA LEU A 288 4.81 3.47 -7.05
C LEU A 288 5.54 4.00 -8.29
N GLY A 289 5.15 5.18 -8.78
CA GLY A 289 5.79 5.82 -9.93
C GLY A 289 7.26 6.13 -9.69
N MET A 290 7.61 6.65 -8.51
CA MET A 290 8.99 6.83 -8.08
C MET A 290 9.74 5.49 -8.10
N MET A 291 9.27 4.48 -7.35
CA MET A 291 9.97 3.19 -7.21
C MET A 291 10.18 2.51 -8.56
N ILE A 292 9.19 2.51 -9.45
CA ILE A 292 9.30 1.88 -10.78
C ILE A 292 10.42 2.54 -11.59
N LEU A 293 10.49 3.87 -11.58
CA LEU A 293 11.44 4.60 -12.40
C LEU A 293 12.87 4.57 -11.84
N THR A 294 13.01 4.52 -10.51
CA THR A 294 14.30 4.48 -9.83
C THR A 294 14.84 3.06 -9.63
N TYR A 295 14.01 2.02 -9.81
CA TYR A 295 14.37 0.61 -9.57
C TYR A 295 15.71 0.16 -10.18
N PRO A 296 16.12 0.58 -11.40
CA PRO A 296 17.41 0.20 -11.96
C PRO A 296 18.62 0.66 -11.12
N PHE A 297 18.45 1.73 -10.36
CA PHE A 297 19.50 2.37 -9.56
C PHE A 297 19.31 2.18 -8.05
N TYR A 298 18.06 2.05 -7.60
CA TYR A 298 17.69 1.82 -6.20
C TYR A 298 16.98 0.48 -6.08
N ARG A 299 17.64 -0.50 -5.46
CA ARG A 299 17.03 -1.78 -5.13
C ARG A 299 16.32 -1.66 -3.80
N TYR A 300 15.00 -1.79 -3.84
CA TYR A 300 14.14 -1.80 -2.66
C TYR A 300 13.94 -3.23 -2.17
N SER A 301 14.19 -3.50 -0.88
CA SER A 301 13.79 -4.78 -0.29
C SER A 301 12.27 -4.83 -0.12
N PHE A 302 11.71 -6.01 0.09
CA PHE A 302 10.27 -6.20 0.30
C PHE A 302 9.76 -5.33 1.47
N SER A 303 10.43 -5.38 2.61
CA SER A 303 10.10 -4.58 3.78
C SER A 303 10.18 -3.09 3.51
N GLN A 304 11.12 -2.64 2.65
CA GLN A 304 11.24 -1.24 2.27
C GLN A 304 10.03 -0.80 1.46
N ILE A 305 9.62 -1.61 0.49
CA ILE A 305 8.45 -1.32 -0.34
C ILE A 305 7.21 -1.19 0.54
N ILE A 306 6.98 -2.16 1.45
CA ILE A 306 5.84 -2.11 2.37
C ILE A 306 5.92 -0.88 3.28
N PHE A 307 7.09 -0.57 3.83
CA PHE A 307 7.29 0.62 4.67
C PHE A 307 7.02 1.92 3.92
N LEU A 308 7.57 2.08 2.72
CA LEU A 308 7.38 3.27 1.88
C LEU A 308 5.91 3.46 1.52
N LEU A 309 5.21 2.41 1.10
CA LEU A 309 3.79 2.46 0.76
C LEU A 309 2.91 2.78 1.98
N ALA A 310 3.17 2.14 3.12
CA ALA A 310 2.39 2.34 4.33
C ALA A 310 2.61 3.73 4.94
N LEU A 311 3.87 4.15 5.07
CA LEU A 311 4.22 5.46 5.63
C LEU A 311 3.84 6.60 4.69
N GLY A 312 4.28 6.53 3.43
CA GLY A 312 4.00 7.57 2.44
C GLY A 312 2.52 7.67 2.12
N GLY A 313 1.81 6.54 2.10
CA GLY A 313 0.36 6.50 1.95
C GLY A 313 -0.36 7.12 3.15
N ALA A 314 0.05 6.81 4.38
CA ALA A 314 -0.51 7.41 5.59
C ALA A 314 -0.28 8.92 5.64
N ILE A 315 0.95 9.38 5.36
CA ILE A 315 1.27 10.82 5.33
C ILE A 315 0.46 11.52 4.24
N SER A 316 0.37 10.96 3.03
CA SER A 316 -0.44 11.52 1.94
C SER A 316 -1.93 11.63 2.33
N ALA A 317 -2.48 10.59 2.96
CA ALA A 317 -3.85 10.61 3.46
C ALA A 317 -4.09 11.73 4.48
N LEU A 318 -3.15 11.92 5.41
CA LEU A 318 -3.21 12.99 6.41
C LEU A 318 -3.13 14.37 5.75
N VAL A 319 -2.19 14.58 4.82
CA VAL A 319 -2.03 15.85 4.10
C VAL A 319 -3.29 16.21 3.32
N HIS A 320 -3.90 15.26 2.61
CA HIS A 320 -5.17 15.49 1.92
C HIS A 320 -6.30 15.90 2.87
N ARG A 321 -6.37 15.28 4.06
CA ARG A 321 -7.34 15.64 5.10
C ARG A 321 -7.10 17.04 5.65
N PHE A 322 -5.85 17.40 5.95
CA PHE A 322 -5.51 18.76 6.39
C PHE A 322 -5.84 19.80 5.33
N GLY A 323 -5.54 19.53 4.05
CA GLY A 323 -5.87 20.42 2.94
C GLY A 323 -7.39 20.64 2.76
N TYR A 324 -8.20 19.63 3.05
CA TYR A 324 -9.66 19.74 3.09
C TYR A 324 -10.13 20.63 4.25
N ILE A 325 -9.59 20.42 5.47
CA ILE A 325 -9.96 21.20 6.67
C ILE A 325 -9.60 22.68 6.51
N ILE A 326 -8.41 22.98 6.00
CA ILE A 326 -7.91 24.36 5.85
C ILE A 326 -8.49 25.04 4.59
N LYS A 327 -9.38 24.37 3.84
CA LYS A 327 -9.95 24.86 2.56
C LYS A 327 -8.89 25.29 1.54
N ILE A 328 -7.65 24.79 1.63
CA ILE A 328 -6.65 24.99 0.57
C ILE A 328 -7.13 24.35 -0.74
N ASN A 329 -7.99 23.33 -0.64
CA ASN A 329 -8.73 22.72 -1.75
C ASN A 329 -10.08 23.38 -2.07
N SER A 330 -10.33 24.62 -1.64
CA SER A 330 -11.43 25.43 -2.18
C SER A 330 -11.08 26.01 -3.56
N ALA A 331 -10.66 25.14 -4.48
CA ALA A 331 -11.03 25.36 -5.87
C ALA A 331 -12.55 25.19 -5.90
N LYS A 332 -13.26 26.31 -6.11
CA LYS A 332 -14.70 26.33 -6.40
C LYS A 332 -15.04 25.13 -7.31
N GLN A 333 -16.01 24.35 -6.85
CA GLN A 333 -16.56 23.14 -7.48
C GLN A 333 -16.74 23.32 -8.99
#